data_AF-I3YTC9-F1
#
_entry.id   AF-I3YTC9-F1
#
_cell.length_a   1.000
_cell.length_b   1.000
_cell.length_c   1.000
_cell.angle_alpha   90.00
_cell.angle_beta   90.00
_cell.angle_gamma   90.00
#
_symmetry.space_group_name_H-M   'P 1'
#
loop_
_entity.id
_entity.type
_entity.pdbx_description
1 polymer ?
#
loop_
_entity_poly.entity_id
_entity_poly.type
_entity_poly.pdbx_seq_one_letter_code
_entity_poly.pdbx_strand_id
1 'polypeptide(L)'
;MSARKNIYDYIKTHGIRKYAGDELRAVGAISEWARVLRQLRQDNIIDFEYDSTTKVYDLKAINTYTSTTLRSGLSSKDKYKIRNRDGHRCQSCGKGVNDGMKLHVDHKIPIDWGGSNLDDNLWTLCDDCNLAKKAFFKDDFDVKVMKLVFSESSGYQRLKVLFEQSPNVKFTPSVLQGISGIRDWTRTIRDIRNKYNINISWVTATAEFPNGYYTNVQ
;
A
#
# COMPACT_ATOMS: atom_id res chain seq x y z
N MET A 1 -27.42 4.63 -15.63
CA MET A 1 -26.83 5.39 -14.50
C MET A 1 -25.86 4.45 -13.78
N SER A 2 -24.65 4.89 -13.40
CA SER A 2 -23.62 3.95 -12.86
C SER A 2 -23.97 3.50 -11.44
N ALA A 3 -23.67 2.24 -11.07
CA ALA A 3 -23.95 1.70 -9.73
C ALA A 3 -23.40 2.58 -8.60
N ARG A 4 -22.27 3.26 -8.85
CA ARG A 4 -21.66 4.25 -7.96
C ARG A 4 -22.55 5.47 -7.69
N LYS A 5 -23.13 6.04 -8.74
CA LYS A 5 -24.04 7.18 -8.61
C LYS A 5 -25.37 6.76 -7.98
N ASN A 6 -25.90 5.59 -8.33
CA ASN A 6 -27.15 5.08 -7.75
C ASN A 6 -27.05 4.88 -6.24
N ILE A 7 -25.97 4.23 -5.77
CA ILE A 7 -25.74 4.02 -4.34
C ILE A 7 -25.54 5.36 -3.63
N TYR A 8 -24.78 6.30 -4.20
CA TYR A 8 -24.61 7.62 -3.62
C TYR A 8 -25.94 8.37 -3.53
N ASP A 9 -26.73 8.42 -4.60
CA ASP A 9 -28.00 9.15 -4.64
C ASP A 9 -28.96 8.57 -3.59
N TYR A 10 -29.02 7.24 -3.47
CA TYR A 10 -29.80 6.57 -2.44
C TYR A 10 -29.37 6.97 -1.01
N ILE A 11 -28.07 6.90 -0.70
CA ILE A 11 -27.53 7.30 0.61
C ILE A 11 -27.78 8.80 0.85
N LYS A 12 -27.66 9.64 -0.19
CA LYS A 12 -27.88 11.09 -0.07
C LYS A 12 -29.33 11.41 0.24
N THR A 13 -30.28 10.68 -0.35
CA THR A 13 -31.71 10.82 -0.08
C THR A 13 -32.10 10.34 1.32
N HIS A 14 -31.50 9.25 1.81
CA HIS A 14 -31.88 8.62 3.08
C HIS A 14 -31.03 9.06 4.29
N GLY A 15 -29.96 9.82 4.04
CA GLY A 15 -29.16 10.47 5.08
C GLY A 15 -28.19 9.55 5.82
N ILE A 16 -27.62 10.09 6.90
CA ILE A 16 -26.67 9.39 7.77
C ILE A 16 -27.46 8.45 8.69
N ARG A 17 -27.35 7.15 8.45
CA ARG A 17 -27.97 6.10 9.26
C ARG A 17 -27.26 4.75 9.06
N LYS A 18 -27.79 3.74 9.74
CA LYS A 18 -27.45 2.34 9.52
C LYS A 18 -28.16 1.79 8.27
N TYR A 19 -27.40 1.13 7.42
CA TYR A 19 -27.87 0.46 6.22
C TYR A 19 -27.52 -1.02 6.27
N ALA A 20 -28.47 -1.89 5.94
CA ALA A 20 -28.20 -3.32 5.82
C ALA A 20 -27.43 -3.61 4.52
N GLY A 21 -26.56 -4.62 4.52
CA GLY A 21 -25.83 -5.00 3.31
C GLY A 21 -26.75 -5.37 2.13
N ASP A 22 -27.84 -6.08 2.40
CA ASP A 22 -28.80 -6.49 1.37
C ASP A 22 -29.60 -5.32 0.77
N GLU A 23 -29.86 -4.28 1.58
CA GLU A 23 -30.49 -3.04 1.13
C GLU A 23 -29.62 -2.32 0.09
N LEU A 24 -28.33 -2.13 0.40
CA LEU A 24 -27.37 -1.48 -0.52
C LEU A 24 -27.06 -2.34 -1.75
N ARG A 25 -27.10 -3.67 -1.61
CA ARG A 25 -27.00 -4.62 -2.72
C ARG A 25 -28.14 -4.44 -3.71
N ALA A 26 -29.38 -4.35 -3.23
CA ALA A 26 -30.56 -4.17 -4.07
C ALA A 26 -30.50 -2.87 -4.88
N VAL A 27 -30.01 -1.78 -4.27
CA VAL A 27 -29.85 -0.47 -4.91
C VAL A 27 -28.74 -0.47 -5.97
N GLY A 28 -27.61 -1.12 -5.69
CA GLY A 28 -26.46 -1.15 -6.60
C GLY A 28 -26.69 -1.95 -7.87
N ALA A 29 -27.62 -2.92 -7.85
CA ALA A 29 -27.93 -3.85 -8.94
C ALA A 29 -26.68 -4.53 -9.55
N ILE A 30 -25.63 -4.72 -8.76
CA ILE A 30 -24.37 -5.39 -9.13
C ILE A 30 -23.90 -6.31 -8.00
N SER A 31 -23.20 -7.39 -8.34
CA SER A 31 -22.56 -8.29 -7.35
C SER A 31 -21.50 -7.58 -6.51
N GLU A 32 -20.82 -6.58 -7.08
CA GLU A 32 -19.69 -5.87 -6.48
C GLU A 32 -20.07 -4.56 -5.73
N TRP A 33 -21.29 -4.45 -5.20
CA TRP A 33 -21.77 -3.23 -4.52
C TRP A 33 -20.90 -2.84 -3.30
N ALA A 34 -20.37 -3.81 -2.56
CA ALA A 34 -19.49 -3.56 -1.42
C ALA A 34 -18.17 -2.89 -1.85
N ARG A 35 -17.69 -3.16 -3.07
CA ARG A 35 -16.54 -2.47 -3.65
C ARG A 35 -16.86 -1.01 -3.96
N VAL A 36 -18.09 -0.72 -4.39
CA VAL A 36 -18.53 0.66 -4.65
C VAL A 36 -18.53 1.49 -3.37
N LEU A 37 -19.04 0.95 -2.25
CA LEU A 37 -18.97 1.65 -0.95
C LEU A 37 -17.54 1.95 -0.53
N ARG A 38 -16.63 0.97 -0.66
CA ARG A 38 -15.20 1.19 -0.38
C ARG A 38 -14.62 2.29 -1.25
N GLN A 39 -15.02 2.35 -2.51
CA GLN A 39 -14.53 3.36 -3.45
C GLN A 39 -15.08 4.76 -3.14
N LEU A 40 -16.38 4.88 -2.82
CA LEU A 40 -16.97 6.14 -2.35
C LEU A 40 -16.28 6.63 -1.08
N ARG A 41 -15.93 5.72 -0.16
CA ARG A 41 -15.17 6.04 1.05
C ARG A 41 -13.74 6.51 0.75
N GLN A 42 -13.03 5.78 -0.11
CA GLN A 42 -11.68 6.16 -0.54
C GLN A 42 -11.62 7.50 -1.27
N ASP A 43 -12.70 7.85 -1.98
CA ASP A 43 -12.83 9.13 -2.69
C ASP A 43 -13.34 10.26 -1.79
N ASN A 44 -13.39 10.04 -0.47
CA ASN A 44 -13.91 10.95 0.55
C ASN A 44 -15.34 11.41 0.27
N ILE A 45 -16.15 10.61 -0.43
CA ILE A 45 -17.56 10.93 -0.73
C ILE A 45 -18.47 10.48 0.42
N ILE A 46 -18.13 9.39 1.10
CA ILE A 46 -18.84 8.93 2.31
C ILE A 46 -17.83 8.46 3.34
N ASP A 47 -18.23 8.36 4.60
CA ASP A 47 -17.49 7.61 5.62
C ASP A 47 -18.44 6.68 6.37
N PHE A 48 -17.96 5.50 6.78
CA PHE A 48 -18.78 4.51 7.47
C PHE A 48 -17.96 3.58 8.38
N GLU A 49 -18.61 3.04 9.40
CA GLU A 49 -18.17 1.89 10.17
C GLU A 49 -18.93 0.64 9.71
N TYR A 50 -18.26 -0.51 9.66
CA TYR A 50 -18.88 -1.77 9.26
C TYR A 50 -18.87 -2.74 10.44
N ASP A 51 -20.06 -3.20 10.84
CA ASP A 51 -20.23 -4.26 11.81
C ASP A 51 -20.32 -5.61 11.09
N SER A 52 -19.30 -6.45 11.26
CA SER A 52 -19.21 -7.77 10.63
C SER A 52 -20.23 -8.78 11.18
N THR A 53 -20.72 -8.60 12.40
CA THR A 53 -21.66 -9.49 13.07
C THR A 53 -23.06 -9.28 12.51
N THR A 54 -23.47 -8.02 12.39
CA THR A 54 -24.81 -7.65 11.91
C THR A 54 -24.85 -7.38 10.41
N LYS A 55 -23.69 -7.30 9.74
CA LYS A 55 -23.54 -6.93 8.32
C LYS A 55 -24.15 -5.56 7.99
N VAL A 56 -24.02 -4.63 8.92
CA VAL A 56 -24.57 -3.27 8.84
C VAL A 56 -23.45 -2.26 8.57
N TYR A 57 -23.76 -1.28 7.72
CA TYR A 57 -22.92 -0.12 7.43
C TYR A 57 -23.50 1.09 8.16
N ASP A 58 -22.79 1.58 9.17
CA ASP A 58 -23.15 2.78 9.91
C ASP A 58 -22.47 3.99 9.28
N LEU A 59 -23.21 4.74 8.46
CA LEU A 59 -22.69 5.94 7.80
C LEU A 59 -22.35 7.00 8.85
N LYS A 60 -21.20 7.67 8.69
CA LYS A 60 -20.73 8.76 9.57
C LYS A 60 -20.68 10.11 8.86
N ALA A 61 -20.44 10.12 7.54
CA ALA A 61 -20.35 11.34 6.76
C ALA A 61 -20.84 11.13 5.32
N ILE A 62 -21.38 12.19 4.70
CA ILE A 62 -21.77 12.24 3.29
C ILE A 62 -21.30 13.58 2.72
N ASN A 63 -20.34 13.53 1.79
CA ASN A 63 -19.76 14.68 1.12
C ASN A 63 -20.25 14.81 -0.34
N THR A 64 -19.76 15.81 -1.06
CA THR A 64 -20.13 16.06 -2.45
C THR A 64 -19.68 14.92 -3.36
N TYR A 65 -20.61 14.43 -4.18
CA TYR A 65 -20.29 13.43 -5.19
C TYR A 65 -19.33 13.96 -6.26
N THR A 66 -18.36 13.14 -6.61
CA THR A 66 -17.52 13.33 -7.79
C THR A 66 -17.41 12.03 -8.60
N SER A 67 -17.45 12.16 -9.92
CA SER A 67 -17.15 11.07 -10.85
C SER A 67 -15.66 10.75 -10.90
N THR A 68 -14.81 11.69 -10.48
CA THR A 68 -13.36 11.50 -10.41
C THR A 68 -13.03 10.64 -9.21
N THR A 69 -12.35 9.53 -9.44
CA THR A 69 -11.87 8.66 -8.37
C THR A 69 -10.49 9.11 -7.92
N LEU A 70 -10.29 9.38 -6.64
CA LEU A 70 -9.01 9.78 -6.04
C LEU A 70 -7.94 8.70 -6.23
N ARG A 71 -8.35 7.43 -6.35
CA ARG A 71 -7.50 6.34 -6.84
C ARG A 71 -8.14 5.67 -8.05
N SER A 72 -8.04 6.30 -9.22
CA SER A 72 -8.22 5.55 -10.46
C SER A 72 -7.13 4.48 -10.50
N GLY A 73 -7.54 3.21 -10.53
CA GLY A 73 -6.59 2.14 -10.81
C GLY A 73 -5.89 2.41 -12.15
N LEU A 74 -4.66 1.91 -12.31
CA LEU A 74 -3.90 2.06 -13.55
C LEU A 74 -4.76 1.65 -14.75
N SER A 75 -4.84 2.52 -15.76
CA SER A 75 -5.59 2.22 -16.98
C SER A 75 -4.92 1.07 -17.74
N SER A 76 -5.64 0.42 -18.66
CA SER A 76 -5.05 -0.58 -19.55
C SER A 76 -3.89 -0.02 -20.37
N LYS A 77 -3.96 1.27 -20.73
CA LYS A 77 -2.89 2.00 -21.42
C LYS A 77 -1.65 2.13 -20.53
N ASP A 78 -1.81 2.53 -19.26
CA ASP A 78 -0.70 2.64 -18.32
C ASP A 78 -0.04 1.27 -18.10
N LYS A 79 -0.86 0.23 -17.89
CA LYS A 79 -0.35 -1.14 -17.72
C LYS A 79 0.39 -1.66 -18.95
N TYR A 80 -0.05 -1.32 -20.15
CA TYR A 80 0.66 -1.68 -21.37
C TYR A 80 1.97 -0.91 -21.51
N LYS A 81 1.95 0.40 -21.28
CA LYS A 81 3.12 1.29 -21.32
C LYS A 81 4.24 0.78 -20.40
N ILE A 82 3.92 0.45 -19.15
CA ILE A 82 4.90 -0.06 -18.18
C ILE A 82 5.43 -1.43 -18.59
N ARG A 83 4.58 -2.36 -19.03
CA ARG A 83 5.04 -3.67 -19.54
C ARG A 83 5.97 -3.53 -20.75
N ASN A 84 5.66 -2.61 -21.66
CA ASN A 84 6.50 -2.35 -22.84
C ASN A 84 7.86 -1.76 -22.44
N ARG A 85 7.89 -0.78 -21.54
CA ARG A 85 9.13 -0.22 -20.97
C ARG A 85 10.00 -1.31 -20.34
N ASP A 86 9.36 -2.23 -19.63
CA ASP A 86 10.00 -3.31 -18.88
C ASP A 86 10.30 -4.55 -19.76
N GLY A 87 10.15 -4.44 -21.09
CA GLY A 87 10.46 -5.51 -22.04
C GLY A 87 9.58 -6.76 -21.89
N HIS A 88 8.37 -6.61 -21.35
CA HIS A 88 7.47 -7.71 -21.00
C HIS A 88 8.14 -8.78 -20.12
N ARG A 89 8.99 -8.34 -19.18
CA ARG A 89 9.68 -9.20 -18.22
C ARG A 89 9.52 -8.70 -16.80
N CYS A 90 9.52 -9.64 -15.86
CA CYS A 90 9.57 -9.35 -14.44
C CYS A 90 10.86 -8.59 -14.11
N GLN A 91 10.73 -7.41 -13.52
CA GLN A 91 11.85 -6.56 -13.12
C GLN A 91 12.58 -7.07 -11.87
N SER A 92 12.04 -8.09 -11.21
CA SER A 92 12.69 -8.75 -10.06
C SER A 92 13.45 -10.02 -10.47
N CYS A 93 12.86 -10.90 -11.28
CA CYS A 93 13.46 -12.21 -11.60
C CYS A 93 13.80 -12.43 -13.09
N GLY A 94 13.47 -11.49 -13.98
CA GLY A 94 13.77 -11.56 -15.42
C GLY A 94 12.84 -12.46 -16.26
N LYS A 95 12.06 -13.33 -15.62
CA LYS A 95 11.10 -14.21 -16.31
C LYS A 95 9.97 -13.42 -16.98
N GLY A 96 9.53 -13.87 -18.14
CA GLY A 96 8.44 -13.29 -18.93
C GLY A 96 7.36 -14.31 -19.28
N VAL A 97 6.48 -13.93 -20.21
CA VAL A 97 5.35 -14.80 -20.66
C VAL A 97 5.85 -16.11 -21.28
N ASN A 98 6.99 -16.07 -21.99
CA ASN A 98 7.61 -17.26 -22.59
C ASN A 98 8.12 -18.26 -21.55
N ASP A 99 8.33 -17.81 -20.30
CA ASP A 99 8.71 -18.65 -19.16
C ASP A 99 7.47 -19.18 -18.42
N GLY A 100 6.26 -19.02 -18.98
CA GLY A 100 4.99 -19.44 -18.39
C GLY A 100 4.45 -18.50 -17.30
N MET A 101 5.06 -17.32 -17.11
CA MET A 101 4.68 -16.41 -16.03
C MET A 101 3.52 -15.49 -16.41
N LYS A 102 2.64 -15.20 -15.44
CA LYS A 102 1.64 -14.14 -15.57
C LYS A 102 2.20 -12.81 -15.07
N LEU A 103 2.20 -11.78 -15.92
CA LEU A 103 2.76 -10.47 -15.58
C LEU A 103 1.70 -9.50 -15.04
N HIS A 104 2.11 -8.74 -14.03
CA HIS A 104 1.33 -7.71 -13.35
C HIS A 104 2.12 -6.40 -13.31
N VAL A 105 1.44 -5.27 -13.45
CA VAL A 105 2.03 -3.97 -13.12
C VAL A 105 1.65 -3.66 -11.68
N ASP A 106 2.67 -3.45 -10.86
CA ASP A 106 2.56 -3.13 -9.43
C ASP A 106 3.23 -1.78 -9.14
N HIS A 107 3.02 -1.27 -7.94
CA HIS A 107 3.73 -0.10 -7.43
C HIS A 107 4.98 -0.53 -6.67
N LYS A 108 6.11 0.14 -6.89
CA LYS A 108 7.35 -0.09 -6.10
C LYS A 108 7.08 0.27 -4.64
N ILE A 109 6.56 1.47 -4.40
CA ILE A 109 6.03 1.94 -3.12
C ILE A 109 4.51 1.78 -3.14
N PRO A 110 3.90 1.01 -2.22
CA PRO A 110 2.44 0.88 -2.12
C PRO A 110 1.73 2.24 -2.03
N ILE A 111 0.55 2.37 -2.65
CA ILE A 111 -0.24 3.61 -2.58
C ILE A 111 -0.64 3.93 -1.13
N ASP A 112 -0.86 2.91 -0.30
CA ASP A 112 -1.18 3.10 1.12
C ASP A 112 -0.03 3.71 1.92
N TRP A 113 1.19 3.66 1.41
CA TRP A 113 2.38 4.30 1.99
C TRP A 113 2.72 5.63 1.31
N GLY A 114 1.85 6.13 0.42
CA GLY A 114 2.08 7.38 -0.32
C GLY A 114 2.70 7.20 -1.71
N GLY A 115 2.78 5.96 -2.22
CA GLY A 115 3.24 5.71 -3.59
C GLY A 115 2.37 6.38 -4.66
N SER A 116 3.03 6.95 -5.68
CA SER A 116 2.36 7.62 -6.80
C SER A 116 1.97 6.64 -7.93
N ASN A 117 1.07 7.06 -8.82
CA ASN A 117 0.79 6.35 -10.08
C ASN A 117 1.74 6.76 -11.22
N LEU A 118 2.83 7.48 -10.92
CA LEU A 118 3.81 7.88 -11.92
C LEU A 118 4.65 6.69 -12.37
N ASP A 119 5.12 6.70 -13.61
CA ASP A 119 5.87 5.60 -14.22
C ASP A 119 7.06 5.13 -13.36
N ASP A 120 7.76 6.05 -12.70
CA ASP A 120 8.94 5.77 -11.88
C ASP A 120 8.63 4.88 -10.66
N ASN A 121 7.43 5.01 -10.10
CA ASN A 121 6.90 4.17 -9.03
C ASN A 121 6.19 2.92 -9.55
N LEU A 122 6.12 2.69 -10.86
CA LEU A 122 5.52 1.50 -11.45
C LEU A 122 6.58 0.53 -11.99
N TRP A 123 6.27 -0.75 -11.96
CA TRP A 123 7.13 -1.81 -12.48
C TRP A 123 6.34 -3.09 -12.76
N THR A 124 6.88 -3.92 -13.63
CA THR A 124 6.32 -5.20 -14.04
C THR A 124 6.89 -6.32 -13.16
N LEU A 125 6.03 -7.12 -12.54
CA LEU A 125 6.38 -8.31 -11.77
C LEU A 125 5.64 -9.53 -12.31
N CYS A 126 6.23 -10.71 -12.21
CA CYS A 126 5.45 -11.95 -12.33
C CYS A 126 4.55 -12.13 -11.10
N ASP A 127 3.55 -12.99 -11.21
CA ASP A 127 2.65 -13.40 -10.14
C ASP A 127 3.40 -13.86 -8.88
N ASP A 128 4.42 -14.70 -9.02
CA ASP A 128 5.25 -15.15 -7.89
C ASP A 128 5.93 -13.99 -7.16
N CYS A 129 6.65 -13.14 -7.88
CA CYS A 129 7.35 -11.99 -7.29
C CYS A 129 6.38 -10.95 -6.71
N ASN A 130 5.23 -10.74 -7.35
CA ASN A 130 4.18 -9.85 -6.87
C ASN A 130 3.54 -10.36 -5.57
N LEU A 131 3.28 -11.66 -5.48
CA LEU A 131 2.79 -12.30 -4.26
C LEU A 131 3.82 -12.24 -3.15
N ALA A 132 5.08 -12.57 -3.45
CA ALA A 132 6.18 -12.49 -2.50
C ALA A 132 6.37 -11.07 -1.97
N LYS A 133 6.31 -10.04 -2.84
CA LYS A 133 6.35 -8.63 -2.43
C LYS A 133 5.20 -8.26 -1.50
N LYS A 134 3.99 -8.72 -1.79
CA LYS A 134 2.83 -8.47 -0.92
C LYS A 134 3.00 -9.12 0.44
N ALA A 135 3.45 -10.38 0.47
CA ALA A 135 3.72 -11.10 1.71
C ALA A 135 4.79 -10.39 2.56
N PHE A 136 5.87 -9.92 1.93
CA PHE A 136 6.93 -9.16 2.59
C PHE A 136 6.45 -7.86 3.25
N PHE A 137 5.33 -7.29 2.83
CA PHE A 137 4.82 -6.02 3.35
C PHE A 137 3.56 -6.14 4.23
N LYS A 138 2.93 -7.32 4.30
CA LYS A 138 1.54 -7.42 4.82
C LYS A 138 1.44 -7.33 6.34
N ASP A 139 2.49 -7.72 7.07
CA ASP A 139 2.39 -7.97 8.51
C ASP A 139 3.41 -7.20 9.38
N ASP A 140 4.43 -6.57 8.79
CA ASP A 140 5.58 -6.05 9.54
C ASP A 140 5.63 -4.51 9.69
N PHE A 141 4.73 -3.75 9.07
CA PHE A 141 4.85 -2.29 9.01
C PHE A 141 3.57 -1.51 9.33
N ASP A 142 3.67 -0.57 10.27
CA ASP A 142 2.64 0.41 10.54
C ASP A 142 2.48 1.37 9.34
N VAL A 143 1.27 1.42 8.78
CA VAL A 143 0.94 2.24 7.60
C VAL A 143 1.19 3.74 7.83
N LYS A 144 0.94 4.26 9.04
CA LYS A 144 1.19 5.66 9.38
C LYS A 144 2.68 5.95 9.40
N VAL A 145 3.48 5.05 9.98
CA VAL A 145 4.94 5.18 9.99
C VAL A 145 5.49 5.14 8.56
N MET A 146 5.03 4.20 7.73
CA MET A 146 5.52 4.10 6.36
C MET A 146 5.15 5.31 5.50
N LYS A 147 3.98 5.93 5.73
CA LYS A 147 3.65 7.22 5.09
C LYS A 147 4.64 8.32 5.48
N LEU A 148 5.03 8.40 6.75
CA LEU A 148 6.04 9.36 7.20
C LEU A 148 7.40 9.06 6.54
N VAL A 149 7.83 7.81 6.58
CA VAL A 149 9.08 7.35 5.94
C VAL A 149 9.09 7.72 4.46
N PHE A 150 8.09 7.32 3.67
CA PHE A 150 8.10 7.55 2.22
C PHE A 150 7.75 8.99 1.81
N SER A 151 7.34 9.85 2.74
CA SER A 151 7.29 11.30 2.50
C SER A 151 8.68 11.96 2.47
N GLU A 152 9.70 11.28 3.00
CA GLU A 152 11.07 11.77 2.99
C GLU A 152 11.73 11.66 1.60
N SER A 153 12.48 12.71 1.25
CA SER A 153 13.10 12.90 -0.05
C SER A 153 14.37 12.08 -0.28
N SER A 154 14.94 11.48 0.77
CA SER A 154 16.20 10.72 0.69
C SER A 154 16.15 9.42 1.48
N GLY A 155 16.87 8.40 0.99
CA GLY A 155 17.04 7.13 1.71
C GLY A 155 17.62 7.29 3.11
N TYR A 156 18.45 8.31 3.32
CA TYR A 156 19.02 8.66 4.62
C TYR A 156 17.92 9.06 5.61
N GLN A 157 17.08 10.03 5.23
CA GLN A 157 15.99 10.50 6.08
C GLN A 157 14.93 9.42 6.28
N ARG A 158 14.66 8.60 5.25
CA ARG A 158 13.79 7.42 5.36
C ARG A 158 14.23 6.48 6.48
N LEU A 159 15.51 6.12 6.52
CA LEU A 159 16.06 5.24 7.56
C LEU A 159 16.00 5.89 8.95
N LYS A 160 16.33 7.19 9.04
CA LYS A 160 16.24 7.94 10.30
C LYS A 160 14.81 7.90 10.86
N VAL A 161 13.84 8.34 10.06
CA VAL A 161 12.42 8.37 10.45
C VAL A 161 11.92 6.96 10.78
N LEU A 162 12.31 5.94 10.01
CA LEU A 162 11.92 4.56 10.27
C LEU A 162 12.32 4.13 11.68
N PHE A 163 13.58 4.31 12.07
CA PHE A 163 14.07 3.91 13.39
C PHE A 163 13.55 4.78 14.53
N GLU A 164 13.34 6.08 14.32
CA GLU A 164 12.74 6.97 15.32
C GLU A 164 11.29 6.62 15.63
N GLN A 165 10.51 6.28 14.60
CA GLN A 165 9.09 6.01 14.72
C GLN A 165 8.77 4.53 15.01
N SER A 166 9.77 3.65 14.99
CA SER A 166 9.60 2.20 15.19
C SER A 166 10.54 1.65 16.27
N PRO A 167 10.42 2.12 17.53
CA PRO A 167 11.25 1.60 18.61
C PRO A 167 10.99 0.12 18.83
N ASN A 168 12.06 -0.63 19.10
CA ASN A 168 12.05 -2.08 19.33
C ASN A 168 11.51 -2.95 18.18
N VAL A 169 11.30 -2.37 16.99
CA VAL A 169 10.92 -3.11 15.78
C VAL A 169 12.17 -3.67 15.09
N LYS A 170 12.08 -4.93 14.64
CA LYS A 170 13.16 -5.67 14.01
C LYS A 170 13.13 -5.47 12.49
N PHE A 171 14.19 -4.91 11.92
CA PHE A 171 14.30 -4.70 10.47
C PHE A 171 15.45 -5.53 9.89
N THR A 172 15.15 -6.41 8.95
CA THR A 172 16.17 -7.18 8.24
C THR A 172 16.97 -6.30 7.27
N PRO A 173 18.20 -6.68 6.91
CA PRO A 173 19.00 -6.00 5.88
C PRO A 173 18.25 -5.70 4.57
N SER A 174 17.46 -6.67 4.09
CA SER A 174 16.68 -6.54 2.84
C SER A 174 15.59 -5.47 2.95
N VAL A 175 14.94 -5.35 4.10
CA VAL A 175 13.97 -4.28 4.37
C VAL A 175 14.65 -2.92 4.30
N LEU A 176 15.78 -2.76 4.99
CA LEU A 176 16.50 -1.48 5.09
C LEU A 176 17.02 -1.03 3.73
N GLN A 177 17.53 -1.97 2.93
CA GLN A 177 17.92 -1.70 1.54
C GLN A 177 16.72 -1.31 0.69
N GLY A 178 15.59 -2.01 0.81
CA GLY A 178 14.37 -1.72 0.05
C GLY A 178 13.77 -0.35 0.36
N ILE A 179 13.71 0.04 1.64
CA ILE A 179 13.16 1.33 2.08
C ILE A 179 14.08 2.49 1.66
N SER A 180 15.39 2.32 1.87
CA SER A 180 16.36 3.40 1.62
C SER A 180 16.73 3.55 0.14
N GLY A 181 16.78 2.45 -0.61
CA GLY A 181 17.38 2.41 -1.94
C GLY A 181 18.91 2.64 -1.94
N ILE A 182 19.56 2.63 -0.77
CA ILE A 182 20.99 2.92 -0.63
C ILE A 182 21.79 1.62 -0.71
N ARG A 183 22.84 1.61 -1.53
CA ARG A 183 23.73 0.44 -1.67
C ARG A 183 24.50 0.16 -0.37
N ASP A 184 25.18 1.17 0.18
CA ASP A 184 25.88 1.10 1.47
C ASP A 184 25.02 1.69 2.59
N TRP A 185 23.86 1.08 2.83
CA TRP A 185 22.95 1.50 3.90
C TRP A 185 23.55 1.26 5.29
N THR A 186 24.52 0.35 5.43
CA THR A 186 25.22 0.08 6.69
C THR A 186 26.02 1.28 7.18
N ARG A 187 26.73 1.98 6.30
CA ARG A 187 27.40 3.24 6.64
C ARG A 187 26.40 4.32 7.02
N THR A 188 25.30 4.42 6.29
CA THR A 188 24.22 5.36 6.60
C THR A 188 23.65 5.16 8.01
N ILE A 189 23.44 3.91 8.44
CA ILE A 189 22.98 3.62 9.82
C ILE A 189 24.00 4.09 10.85
N ARG A 190 25.30 3.83 10.65
CA ARG A 190 26.34 4.30 11.58
C ARG A 190 26.34 5.83 11.70
N ASP A 191 26.21 6.52 10.58
CA ASP A 191 26.14 7.98 10.55
C ASP A 191 24.88 8.49 11.28
N ILE A 192 23.72 7.85 11.10
CA ILE A 192 22.47 8.18 11.79
C ILE A 192 22.61 8.00 13.30
N ARG A 193 23.17 6.85 13.75
CA ARG A 193 23.42 6.58 15.18
C ARG A 193 24.24 7.70 15.82
N ASN A 194 25.35 8.06 15.19
CA ASN A 194 26.28 9.05 15.73
C ASN A 194 25.70 10.47 15.72
N LYS A 195 25.02 10.85 14.62
CA LYS A 195 24.54 12.22 14.43
C LYS A 195 23.29 12.54 15.25
N TYR A 196 22.40 11.57 15.42
CA TYR A 196 21.09 11.78 16.07
C TYR A 196 20.96 11.07 17.42
N ASN A 197 22.03 10.42 17.89
CA ASN A 197 22.06 9.68 19.14
C ASN A 197 20.94 8.61 19.24
N ILE A 198 20.66 7.93 18.13
CA ILE A 198 19.66 6.85 18.05
C ILE A 198 20.37 5.52 18.35
N ASN A 199 19.83 4.71 19.26
CA ASN A 199 20.43 3.46 19.71
C ASN A 199 20.10 2.28 18.78
N ILE A 200 20.53 2.38 17.52
CA ILE A 200 20.30 1.32 16.52
C ILE A 200 21.31 0.19 16.74
N SER A 201 20.86 -0.96 17.22
CA SER A 201 21.69 -2.13 17.49
C SER A 201 21.53 -3.21 16.42
N TRP A 202 22.63 -3.87 16.08
CA TRP A 202 22.63 -5.07 15.24
C TRP A 202 22.47 -6.30 16.11
N VAL A 203 21.57 -7.19 15.73
CA VAL A 203 21.42 -8.52 16.30
C VAL A 203 21.76 -9.54 15.22
N THR A 204 22.68 -10.45 15.56
CA THR A 204 23.14 -11.51 14.66
C THR A 204 22.01 -12.50 14.35
N ALA A 205 22.26 -13.39 13.38
CA ALA A 205 21.28 -14.34 12.91
C ALA A 205 20.64 -15.18 14.03
N THR A 206 19.33 -15.34 13.97
CA THR A 206 18.53 -16.22 14.84
C THR A 206 17.70 -17.19 13.99
N ALA A 207 17.03 -18.16 14.61
CA ALA A 207 16.11 -19.06 13.91
C ALA A 207 14.97 -18.30 13.21
N GLU A 208 14.51 -17.21 13.81
CA GLU A 208 13.47 -16.33 13.25
C GLU A 208 14.04 -15.37 12.20
N PHE A 209 15.28 -14.89 12.39
CA PHE A 209 15.95 -13.95 11.50
C PHE A 209 17.31 -14.51 11.04
N PRO A 210 17.33 -15.40 10.04
CA PRO A 210 18.57 -16.07 9.61
C PRO A 210 19.62 -15.12 9.02
N ASN A 211 19.21 -13.92 8.62
CA ASN A 211 20.11 -12.86 8.14
C ASN A 211 20.37 -11.77 9.17
N GLY A 212 20.00 -11.97 10.44
CA GLY A 212 20.05 -10.95 11.50
C GLY A 212 19.10 -9.78 11.23
N TYR A 213 19.10 -8.81 12.15
CA TYR A 213 18.27 -7.62 12.05
C TYR A 213 18.85 -6.42 12.81
N TYR A 214 18.41 -5.23 12.45
CA TYR A 214 18.63 -4.01 13.21
C TYR A 214 17.37 -3.61 13.98
N THR A 215 17.55 -3.04 15.16
CA THR A 215 16.45 -2.50 15.97
C THR A 215 16.91 -1.23 16.69
N ASN A 216 16.02 -0.26 16.89
CA ASN A 216 16.28 0.87 17.78
C ASN A 216 15.92 0.46 19.21
N VAL A 217 16.93 0.23 20.05
CA VAL A 217 16.76 -0.20 21.44
C VAL A 217 16.52 1.04 22.30
N GLN A 218 15.27 1.25 22.69
CA GLN A 218 14.86 2.29 23.65
C GLN A 218 14.54 1.68 25.00
#